data_AF-A0A9W9ZSG9-F1
#
_entry.id   AF-A0A9W9ZSG9-F1
#
_cell.length_a   1.000
_cell.length_b   1.000
_cell.length_c   1.000
_cell.angle_alpha   90.00
_cell.angle_beta   90.00
_cell.angle_gamma   90.00
#
_symmetry.space_group_name_H-M   'P 1'
#
loop_
_entity.id
_entity.type
_entity.pdbx_description
1 polymer ?
#
loop_
_entity_poly.entity_id
_entity_poly.type
_entity_poly.pdbx_seq_one_letter_code
_entity_poly.pdbx_strand_id
1 'polypeptide(L)'
;MFIDAGIDSEKNVTQIKEKWRTIFNKYKTAKDNNNKTGRDRKTFEYYDDMDEFLSGSDKVNPKFVKEMKLQRKAKDNTDETGGDELNDDPTTAVVVKEKGNEGAGEKPTDAKNAACPPKKKPQKRKRPSLDTSDVETSILNLMEAQQAAIEKADEKDERMFETLLKSQNDSQQRHQEFTLYVLGKLGEIFSSKK
;
A
#
# COMPACT_ATOMS: atom_id res chain seq x y z
N MET A 1 33.98 4.96 -4.32
CA MET A 1 34.01 4.00 -5.44
C MET A 1 32.98 2.94 -5.14
N PHE A 2 31.82 3.02 -5.80
CA PHE A 2 30.85 1.93 -5.76
C PHE A 2 31.32 0.90 -6.78
N ILE A 3 31.74 -0.27 -6.31
CA ILE A 3 32.04 -1.39 -7.19
C ILE A 3 30.67 -1.86 -7.69
N ASP A 4 30.39 -1.53 -8.93
CA ASP A 4 29.30 -2.07 -9.70
C ASP A 4 29.58 -3.57 -9.84
N ALA A 5 29.01 -4.35 -8.92
CA ALA A 5 29.08 -5.80 -8.99
C ALA A 5 28.24 -6.20 -10.20
N GLY A 6 28.91 -6.41 -11.34
CA GLY A 6 28.34 -6.80 -12.62
C GLY A 6 27.46 -8.04 -12.54
N ILE A 7 26.24 -7.82 -12.05
CA ILE A 7 25.12 -8.74 -12.11
C ILE A 7 24.17 -8.10 -13.11
N ASP A 8 24.60 -8.03 -14.38
CA ASP A 8 23.69 -7.87 -15.52
C ASP A 8 22.97 -9.22 -15.70
N SER A 9 22.22 -9.62 -14.68
CA SER A 9 21.28 -10.70 -14.82
C SER A 9 20.12 -10.12 -15.62
N GLU A 10 19.93 -10.58 -16.86
CA GLU A 10 18.77 -10.30 -17.71
C GLU A 10 17.45 -10.88 -17.12
N LYS A 11 17.30 -10.84 -15.80
CA LYS A 11 16.09 -11.27 -15.10
C LYS A 11 15.08 -10.14 -15.22
N ASN A 12 13.94 -10.48 -15.79
CA ASN A 12 12.81 -9.58 -15.86
C ASN A 12 12.34 -9.23 -14.44
N VAL A 13 11.89 -7.99 -14.22
CA VAL A 13 11.33 -7.50 -12.95
C VAL A 13 10.27 -8.45 -12.37
N THR A 14 9.45 -9.07 -13.22
CA THR A 14 8.44 -10.06 -12.79
C THR A 14 9.08 -11.29 -12.15
N GLN A 15 10.14 -11.83 -12.75
CA GLN A 15 10.87 -12.99 -12.22
C GLN A 15 11.54 -12.67 -10.89
N ILE A 16 12.08 -11.46 -10.76
CA ILE A 16 12.68 -10.99 -9.50
C ILE A 16 11.62 -10.90 -8.40
N LYS A 17 10.44 -10.32 -8.71
CA LYS A 17 9.32 -10.24 -7.77
C LYS A 17 8.82 -11.61 -7.33
N GLU A 18 8.71 -12.57 -8.26
CA GLU A 18 8.29 -13.93 -7.95
C GLU A 18 9.32 -14.67 -7.08
N LYS A 19 10.61 -14.53 -7.40
CA LYS A 19 11.70 -15.10 -6.60
C LYS A 19 11.71 -14.51 -5.19
N TRP A 20 11.57 -13.18 -5.07
CA TRP A 20 11.49 -12.52 -3.77
C TRP A 20 10.28 -13.01 -2.97
N ARG A 21 9.07 -13.09 -3.57
CA ARG A 21 7.88 -13.65 -2.90
C ARG A 21 8.10 -15.08 -2.42
N THR A 22 8.76 -15.90 -3.23
CA THR A 22 9.06 -17.30 -2.88
C THR A 22 9.99 -17.39 -1.67
N ILE A 23 11.08 -16.61 -1.69
CA ILE A 23 12.04 -16.55 -0.57
C ILE A 23 11.38 -16.00 0.69
N PHE A 24 10.58 -14.95 0.55
CA PHE A 24 9.84 -14.32 1.64
C PHE A 24 8.81 -15.26 2.29
N ASN A 25 8.05 -16.02 1.48
CA ASN A 25 7.11 -17.01 2.01
C ASN A 25 7.81 -18.16 2.74
N LYS A 26 8.98 -18.60 2.24
CA LYS A 26 9.81 -19.59 2.94
C LYS A 26 10.30 -19.05 4.28
N TYR A 27 10.75 -17.80 4.33
CA TYR A 27 11.15 -17.13 5.56
C TYR A 27 10.01 -17.05 6.58
N LYS A 28 8.82 -16.60 6.18
CA LYS A 28 7.63 -16.60 7.07
C LYS A 28 7.35 -18.00 7.63
N THR A 29 7.33 -19.00 6.76
CA THR A 29 7.08 -20.39 7.17
C THR A 29 8.15 -20.90 8.15
N ALA A 30 9.42 -20.55 7.93
CA ALA A 30 10.51 -20.91 8.83
C ALA A 30 10.38 -20.19 10.18
N LYS A 31 10.12 -18.88 10.18
CA LYS A 31 9.92 -18.06 11.39
C LYS A 31 8.73 -18.53 12.22
N ASP A 32 7.60 -18.85 11.58
CA ASP A 32 6.42 -19.39 12.25
C ASP A 32 6.65 -20.77 12.86
N ASN A 33 7.47 -21.61 12.22
CA ASN A 33 7.85 -22.90 12.82
C ASN A 33 8.80 -22.70 14.01
N ASN A 34 9.75 -21.77 13.91
CA ASN A 34 10.72 -21.48 14.97
C ASN A 34 10.07 -20.82 16.19
N ASN A 35 8.97 -20.07 15.99
CA ASN A 35 8.20 -19.47 17.08
C ASN A 35 7.28 -20.48 17.80
N LYS A 36 7.04 -21.67 17.25
CA LYS A 36 6.23 -22.71 17.89
C LYS A 36 7.10 -23.61 18.76
N THR A 37 6.81 -23.62 20.06
CA THR A 37 7.51 -24.47 21.03
C THR A 37 7.39 -25.96 20.67
N GLY A 38 8.49 -26.70 20.82
CA GLY A 38 8.51 -28.15 20.60
C GLY A 38 8.75 -28.60 19.15
N ARG A 39 9.09 -27.68 18.24
CA ARG A 39 9.46 -27.99 16.85
C ARG A 39 10.93 -27.68 16.59
N ASP A 40 11.57 -28.50 15.77
CA ASP A 40 12.96 -28.27 15.38
C ASP A 40 13.13 -26.96 14.63
N ARG A 41 14.26 -26.28 14.89
CA ARG A 41 14.61 -25.04 14.20
C ARG A 41 14.77 -25.31 12.70
N LYS A 42 14.00 -24.58 11.90
CA LYS A 42 14.08 -24.62 10.44
C LYS A 42 14.77 -23.35 9.95
N THR A 43 15.87 -23.54 9.24
CA THR A 43 16.62 -22.47 8.55
C THR A 43 16.76 -22.84 7.07
N PHE A 44 17.16 -21.88 6.24
CA PHE A 44 17.52 -22.09 4.84
C PHE A 44 18.63 -21.11 4.45
N GLU A 45 19.20 -21.27 3.25
CA GLU A 45 20.41 -20.56 2.79
C GLU A 45 20.35 -19.03 2.92
N TYR A 46 19.16 -18.41 2.88
CA TYR A 46 18.99 -16.97 3.03
C TYR A 46 18.18 -16.58 4.28
N TYR A 47 18.05 -17.49 5.25
CA TYR A 47 17.25 -17.20 6.45
C TYR A 47 17.89 -16.10 7.29
N ASP A 48 19.19 -16.18 7.55
CA ASP A 48 19.89 -15.24 8.43
C ASP A 48 19.91 -13.83 7.82
N ASP A 49 20.22 -13.71 6.53
CA ASP A 49 20.17 -12.42 5.80
C ASP A 49 18.75 -11.82 5.82
N MET A 50 17.72 -12.66 5.61
CA MET A 50 16.34 -12.21 5.65
C MET A 50 15.88 -11.87 7.07
N ASP A 51 16.35 -12.58 8.09
CA ASP A 51 16.03 -12.30 9.49
C ASP A 51 16.73 -11.03 9.94
N GLU A 52 18.01 -10.80 9.61
CA GLU A 52 18.70 -9.54 9.90
C GLU A 52 17.94 -8.36 9.27
N PHE A 53 17.57 -8.46 7.99
CA PHE A 53 16.85 -7.41 7.29
C PHE A 53 15.43 -7.17 7.83
N LEU A 54 14.71 -8.21 8.26
CA LEU A 54 13.30 -8.14 8.67
C LEU A 54 13.08 -8.16 10.20
N SER A 55 14.12 -8.38 11.01
CA SER A 55 14.05 -8.41 12.48
C SER A 55 14.05 -7.00 13.09
N GLY A 56 14.35 -5.97 12.30
CA GLY A 56 14.25 -4.58 12.72
C GLY A 56 12.84 -4.25 13.22
N SER A 57 12.71 -3.97 14.52
CA SER A 57 11.47 -3.46 15.09
C SER A 57 11.45 -1.94 14.98
N ASP A 58 10.40 -1.38 14.39
CA ASP A 58 10.12 0.06 14.38
C ASP A 58 9.70 0.59 15.77
N LYS A 59 9.67 -0.28 16.79
CA LYS A 59 9.39 0.11 18.17
C LYS A 59 10.59 0.87 18.76
N VAL A 60 10.68 2.13 18.41
CA VAL A 60 11.52 3.09 19.11
C VAL A 60 10.74 3.64 20.31
N ASN A 61 11.39 3.68 21.48
CA ASN A 61 10.90 4.40 22.65
C ASN A 61 11.67 5.74 22.74
N PRO A 62 11.28 6.77 21.99
CA PRO A 62 11.95 8.05 22.04
C PRO A 62 11.83 8.62 23.46
N LYS A 63 12.97 8.86 24.12
CA LYS A 63 13.01 9.46 25.47
C LYS A 63 12.37 10.84 25.53
N PHE A 64 12.27 11.51 24.39
CA PHE A 64 11.69 12.84 24.27
C PHE A 64 10.84 12.90 23.01
N VAL A 65 9.53 13.08 23.20
CA VAL A 65 8.59 13.41 22.13
C VAL A 65 8.28 14.90 22.30
N LYS A 66 8.61 15.72 21.29
CA LYS A 66 8.24 17.13 21.28
C LYS A 66 6.87 17.25 20.60
N GLU A 67 5.86 17.64 21.36
CA GLU A 67 4.53 17.86 20.82
C GLU A 67 4.54 19.00 19.79
N MET A 68 4.21 18.67 18.55
CA MET A 68 3.94 19.66 17.52
C MET A 68 2.47 20.05 17.63
N LYS A 69 2.19 21.31 17.99
CA LYS A 69 0.83 21.86 18.00
C LYS A 69 0.32 21.98 16.56
N LEU A 70 -0.27 20.90 16.05
CA LEU A 70 -1.14 20.97 14.87
C LEU A 70 -2.38 21.75 15.28
N GLN A 71 -2.53 22.96 14.75
CA GLN A 71 -3.79 23.69 14.86
C GLN A 71 -4.85 22.95 14.05
N ARG A 72 -5.52 21.98 14.67
CA ARG A 72 -6.74 21.38 14.14
C ARG A 72 -7.82 22.45 14.26
N LYS A 73 -8.35 22.91 13.12
CA LYS A 73 -9.60 23.67 13.11
C LYS A 73 -10.66 22.78 13.74
N ALA A 74 -11.16 23.19 14.91
CA ALA A 74 -12.21 22.48 15.62
C ALA A 74 -13.43 22.34 14.70
N LYS A 75 -13.81 21.10 14.39
CA LYS A 75 -15.18 20.79 14.06
C LYS A 75 -15.83 20.36 15.37
N ASP A 76 -16.71 21.23 15.84
CA ASP A 76 -17.60 20.97 16.95
C ASP A 76 -18.52 19.80 16.59
N ASN A 77 -18.64 18.83 17.50
CA ASN A 77 -19.79 17.95 17.71
C ASN A 77 -19.42 16.90 18.79
N THR A 78 -19.83 17.25 20.02
CA THR A 78 -20.40 16.43 21.10
C THR A 78 -20.19 14.91 21.08
N ASP A 79 -19.41 14.47 22.07
CA ASP A 79 -19.49 13.31 22.98
C ASP A 79 -20.36 12.10 22.60
N GLU A 80 -19.76 10.91 22.55
CA GLU A 80 -20.09 9.80 23.48
C GLU A 80 -18.90 8.83 23.63
N THR A 81 -18.79 8.28 24.83
CA THR A 81 -17.71 7.47 25.39
C THR A 81 -17.91 5.97 25.15
N GLY A 82 -16.81 5.23 24.97
CA GLY A 82 -16.72 3.75 24.99
C GLY A 82 -15.95 3.25 23.76
N GLY A 83 -14.86 2.48 23.85
CA GLY A 83 -14.61 1.35 24.72
C GLY A 83 -14.21 0.17 23.82
N ASP A 84 -12.91 0.05 23.61
CA ASP A 84 -12.14 -1.18 23.39
C ASP A 84 -12.22 -2.01 22.07
N GLU A 85 -11.04 -2.55 21.77
CA GLU A 85 -10.68 -3.79 21.06
C GLU A 85 -11.00 -4.03 19.55
N LEU A 86 -9.90 -4.08 18.79
CA LEU A 86 -9.46 -5.13 17.84
C LEU A 86 -10.55 -6.04 17.24
N ASN A 87 -10.60 -6.11 15.90
CA ASN A 87 -10.36 -7.36 15.15
C ASN A 87 -10.16 -7.09 13.65
N ASP A 88 -9.05 -7.63 13.16
CA ASP A 88 -8.66 -7.79 11.75
C ASP A 88 -9.07 -9.22 11.34
N ASP A 89 -9.93 -9.40 10.32
CA ASP A 89 -9.83 -10.52 9.37
C ASP A 89 -10.74 -10.29 8.14
N PRO A 90 -10.21 -10.38 6.91
CA PRO A 90 -10.99 -10.41 5.69
C PRO A 90 -11.08 -11.85 5.15
N THR A 91 -12.26 -12.47 5.25
CA THR A 91 -12.53 -13.74 4.57
C THR A 91 -13.76 -13.63 3.66
N THR A 92 -13.55 -13.58 2.34
CA THR A 92 -14.40 -14.32 1.41
C THR A 92 -13.68 -14.55 0.08
N ALA A 93 -13.23 -15.79 -0.09
CA ALA A 93 -12.70 -16.33 -1.31
C ALA A 93 -13.78 -16.35 -2.42
N VAL A 94 -13.42 -15.94 -3.63
CA VAL A 94 -14.12 -16.42 -4.82
C VAL A 94 -13.10 -16.80 -5.90
N VAL A 95 -13.01 -18.11 -6.07
CA VAL A 95 -12.36 -18.83 -7.17
C VAL A 95 -13.02 -18.42 -8.48
N VAL A 96 -12.25 -17.95 -9.47
CA VAL A 96 -12.66 -18.02 -10.87
C VAL A 96 -11.53 -18.60 -11.72
N LYS A 97 -11.89 -19.73 -12.29
CA LYS A 97 -11.14 -20.63 -13.17
C LYS A 97 -11.11 -20.02 -14.58
N GLU A 98 -9.93 -19.85 -15.15
CA GLU A 98 -9.78 -19.65 -16.60
C GLU A 98 -10.18 -20.92 -17.35
N LYS A 99 -10.96 -20.78 -18.41
CA LYS A 99 -10.99 -21.72 -19.54
C LYS A 99 -11.25 -20.95 -20.83
N GLY A 100 -10.25 -20.95 -21.71
CA GLY A 100 -10.37 -20.58 -23.11
C GLY A 100 -11.24 -21.58 -23.89
N ASN A 101 -11.83 -21.10 -24.98
CA ASN A 101 -12.55 -21.93 -25.94
C ASN A 101 -12.24 -21.44 -27.36
N GLU A 102 -11.49 -22.26 -28.09
CA GLU A 102 -11.29 -22.16 -29.55
C GLU A 102 -12.28 -23.11 -30.24
N GLY A 103 -12.66 -22.75 -31.48
CA GLY A 103 -13.90 -23.21 -32.11
C GLY A 103 -13.83 -24.40 -33.08
N ALA A 104 -15.00 -24.59 -33.70
CA ALA A 104 -15.33 -25.24 -34.97
C ALA A 104 -15.49 -26.79 -35.04
N GLY A 105 -16.59 -27.21 -35.69
CA GLY A 105 -16.65 -28.49 -36.43
C GLY A 105 -17.88 -29.41 -36.26
N GLU A 106 -19.00 -29.05 -36.88
CA GLU A 106 -20.01 -29.84 -37.66
C GLU A 106 -20.54 -31.27 -37.28
N LYS A 107 -21.82 -31.45 -37.68
CA LYS A 107 -22.87 -32.51 -37.57
C LYS A 107 -22.61 -33.80 -38.41
N PRO A 108 -23.46 -34.89 -38.48
CA PRO A 108 -24.95 -34.96 -38.38
C PRO A 108 -25.65 -36.25 -37.82
N THR A 109 -27.00 -36.26 -37.87
CA THR A 109 -28.02 -37.36 -37.78
C THR A 109 -28.33 -37.94 -36.38
N ASP A 110 -29.56 -38.26 -35.93
CA ASP A 110 -30.86 -38.52 -36.56
C ASP A 110 -32.04 -38.33 -35.56
N ALA A 111 -33.27 -38.28 -36.09
CA ALA A 111 -34.52 -37.88 -35.45
C ALA A 111 -35.14 -38.83 -34.40
N LYS A 112 -35.84 -38.27 -33.38
CA LYS A 112 -37.15 -38.78 -32.88
C LYS A 112 -37.85 -37.77 -31.95
N ASN A 113 -39.16 -37.66 -32.17
CA ASN A 113 -40.11 -36.71 -31.61
C ASN A 113 -40.40 -36.91 -30.11
N ALA A 114 -40.63 -35.83 -29.36
CA ALA A 114 -41.92 -35.54 -28.68
C ALA A 114 -41.81 -34.41 -27.63
N ALA A 115 -42.72 -33.45 -27.76
CA ALA A 115 -43.35 -32.61 -26.72
C ALA A 115 -42.47 -31.67 -25.85
N CYS A 116 -42.61 -30.37 -26.15
CA CYS A 116 -42.16 -29.22 -25.37
C CYS A 116 -43.24 -28.79 -24.35
N PRO A 117 -42.94 -28.50 -23.07
CA PRO A 117 -43.82 -27.71 -22.21
C PRO A 117 -43.44 -26.21 -22.20
N PRO A 118 -44.41 -25.30 -21.99
CA PRO A 118 -44.34 -23.91 -22.44
C PRO A 118 -43.41 -22.99 -21.63
N LYS A 119 -42.73 -22.10 -22.36
CA LYS A 119 -41.86 -21.02 -21.89
C LYS A 119 -42.63 -19.99 -21.05
N LYS A 120 -42.22 -19.77 -19.78
CA LYS A 120 -42.64 -18.60 -18.99
C LYS A 120 -41.93 -17.34 -19.55
N LYS A 121 -42.71 -16.30 -19.85
CA LYS A 121 -42.25 -15.01 -20.40
C LYS A 121 -41.36 -14.29 -19.37
N PRO A 122 -40.20 -13.71 -19.74
CA PRO A 122 -39.51 -12.77 -18.89
C PRO A 122 -40.29 -11.45 -18.83
N GLN A 123 -40.70 -11.04 -17.63
CA GLN A 123 -41.25 -9.70 -17.40
C GLN A 123 -40.20 -8.65 -17.78
N LYS A 124 -40.46 -7.92 -18.86
CA LYS A 124 -39.74 -6.70 -19.19
C LYS A 124 -39.96 -5.70 -18.05
N ARG A 125 -38.97 -5.49 -17.19
CA ARG A 125 -38.90 -4.31 -16.32
C ARG A 125 -38.92 -3.10 -17.24
N LYS A 126 -39.94 -2.25 -17.11
CA LYS A 126 -39.97 -0.93 -17.75
C LYS A 126 -38.74 -0.17 -17.26
N ARG A 127 -37.79 0.11 -18.16
CA ARG A 127 -36.79 1.13 -17.91
C ARG A 127 -37.54 2.46 -17.80
N PRO A 128 -37.38 3.25 -16.73
CA PRO A 128 -37.79 4.64 -16.79
C PRO A 128 -37.02 5.29 -17.96
N SER A 129 -37.72 6.05 -18.81
CA SER A 129 -37.06 6.85 -19.83
C SER A 129 -36.17 7.84 -19.10
N LEU A 130 -34.85 7.62 -19.20
CA LEU A 130 -33.89 8.56 -18.68
C LEU A 130 -34.03 9.82 -19.54
N ASP A 131 -34.42 10.93 -18.90
CA ASP A 131 -34.45 12.23 -19.56
C ASP A 131 -33.03 12.52 -20.04
N THR A 132 -32.88 12.91 -21.31
CA THR A 132 -31.56 13.17 -21.91
C THR A 132 -30.83 14.29 -21.16
N SER A 133 -31.58 15.20 -20.53
CA SER A 133 -31.04 16.26 -19.68
C SER A 133 -30.38 15.73 -18.39
N ASP A 134 -30.91 14.66 -17.78
CA ASP A 134 -30.33 14.02 -16.58
C ASP A 134 -29.00 13.30 -16.89
N VAL A 135 -28.87 12.79 -18.12
CA VAL A 135 -27.64 12.14 -18.59
C VAL A 135 -26.56 13.17 -18.88
N GLU A 136 -26.92 14.26 -19.56
CA GLU A 136 -26.00 15.36 -19.88
C GLU A 136 -25.47 16.05 -18.61
N THR A 137 -26.35 16.33 -17.64
CA THR A 137 -25.94 16.88 -16.34
C THR A 137 -25.03 15.93 -15.55
N SER A 138 -25.30 14.62 -15.60
CA SER A 138 -24.43 13.61 -14.98
C SER A 138 -23.04 13.56 -15.62
N ILE A 139 -22.96 13.72 -16.95
CA ILE A 139 -21.68 13.74 -17.67
C ILE A 139 -20.89 15.02 -17.36
N LEU A 140 -21.55 16.18 -17.33
CA LEU A 140 -20.91 17.46 -16.98
C LEU A 140 -20.33 17.44 -15.56
N ASN A 141 -21.09 16.94 -14.59
CA ASN A 141 -20.64 16.81 -13.21
C ASN A 141 -19.44 15.83 -13.08
N LEU A 142 -19.43 14.75 -13.86
CA LEU A 142 -18.29 13.84 -13.91
C LEU A 142 -17.02 14.51 -14.46
N MET A 143 -17.15 15.34 -15.51
CA MET A 143 -16.02 16.10 -16.06
C MET A 143 -15.48 17.12 -15.06
N GLU A 144 -16.38 17.84 -14.38
CA GLU A 144 -16.03 18.81 -13.33
C GLU A 144 -15.31 18.12 -12.17
N ALA A 145 -15.84 16.97 -11.71
CA ALA A 145 -15.21 16.19 -10.65
C ALA A 145 -13.80 15.70 -11.02
N GLN A 146 -13.57 15.32 -12.29
CA GLN A 146 -12.23 14.95 -12.77
C GLN A 146 -11.28 16.15 -12.77
N GLN A 147 -11.73 17.30 -13.26
CA GLN A 147 -10.90 18.51 -13.31
C GLN A 147 -10.50 18.97 -11.90
N ALA A 148 -11.46 18.99 -10.97
CA ALA A 148 -11.20 19.32 -9.56
C ALA A 148 -10.27 18.29 -8.88
N ALA A 149 -10.37 17.01 -9.24
CA ALA A 149 -9.49 15.98 -8.70
C ALA A 149 -8.05 16.14 -9.18
N ILE A 150 -7.83 16.52 -10.44
CA ILE A 150 -6.51 16.79 -11.01
C ILE A 150 -5.88 17.99 -10.32
N GLU A 151 -6.58 19.12 -10.25
CA GLU A 151 -6.06 20.35 -9.63
C GLU A 151 -5.70 20.11 -8.15
N LYS A 152 -6.55 19.39 -7.42
CA LYS A 152 -6.28 19.05 -6.02
C LYS A 152 -5.10 18.07 -5.85
N ALA A 153 -4.85 17.21 -6.82
CA ALA A 153 -3.69 16.33 -6.81
C ALA A 153 -2.41 17.14 -7.03
N ASP A 154 -2.40 18.04 -8.02
CA ASP A 154 -1.27 18.92 -8.32
C ASP A 154 -0.91 19.80 -7.12
N GLU A 155 -1.90 20.45 -6.49
CA GLU A 155 -1.67 21.24 -5.27
C GLU A 155 -1.07 20.41 -4.12
N LYS A 156 -1.49 19.14 -4.01
CA LYS A 156 -1.01 18.25 -2.95
C LYS A 156 0.44 17.85 -3.21
N ASP A 157 0.79 17.58 -4.47
CA ASP A 157 2.13 17.22 -4.87
C ASP A 157 3.09 18.40 -4.68
N GLU A 158 2.70 19.62 -5.06
CA GLU A 158 3.48 20.85 -4.82
C GLU A 158 3.80 21.03 -3.32
N ARG A 159 2.80 20.88 -2.45
CA ARG A 159 2.99 20.98 -0.99
C ARG A 159 3.93 19.91 -0.45
N MET A 160 3.87 18.69 -0.99
CA MET A 160 4.77 17.62 -0.60
C MET A 160 6.21 17.93 -1.01
N PHE A 161 6.43 18.41 -2.24
CA PHE A 161 7.75 18.82 -2.72
C PHE A 161 8.32 19.99 -1.91
N GLU A 162 7.51 21.00 -1.60
CA GLU A 162 7.92 22.14 -0.76
C GLU A 162 8.33 21.67 0.65
N THR A 163 7.53 20.79 1.26
CA THR A 163 7.83 20.22 2.58
C THR A 163 9.15 19.44 2.58
N LEU A 164 9.40 18.67 1.52
CA LEU A 164 10.64 17.91 1.36
C LEU A 164 11.88 18.82 1.27
N LEU A 165 11.80 19.84 0.39
CA LEU A 165 12.88 20.82 0.23
C LEU A 165 13.16 21.57 1.53
N LYS A 166 12.10 22.01 2.22
CA LYS A 166 12.22 22.69 3.50
C LYS A 166 12.83 21.80 4.57
N SER A 167 12.42 20.53 4.64
CA SER A 167 12.96 19.56 5.60
C SER A 167 14.45 19.29 5.35
N GLN A 168 14.88 19.21 4.09
CA GLN A 168 16.30 19.04 3.75
C GLN A 168 17.12 20.23 4.23
N ASN A 169 16.66 21.45 3.92
CA ASN A 169 17.34 22.68 4.31
C ASN A 169 17.38 22.86 5.84
N ASP A 170 16.27 22.62 6.53
CA ASP A 170 16.17 22.69 7.99
C ASP A 170 17.11 21.68 8.67
N SER A 171 17.23 20.47 8.13
CA SER A 171 18.19 19.48 8.63
C SER A 171 19.64 19.95 8.53
N GLN A 172 20.01 20.52 7.37
CA GLN A 172 21.36 21.05 7.16
C GLN A 172 21.65 22.22 8.09
N GLN A 173 20.70 23.14 8.24
CA GLN A 173 20.85 24.30 9.12
C GLN A 173 21.03 23.86 10.58
N ARG A 174 20.19 22.95 11.09
CA ARG A 174 20.32 22.42 12.45
C ARG A 174 21.66 21.72 12.70
N HIS A 175 22.18 21.01 11.70
CA HIS A 175 23.50 20.38 11.82
C HIS A 175 24.62 21.43 11.94
N GLN A 176 24.57 22.50 11.15
CA GLN A 176 25.51 23.62 11.23
C GLN A 176 25.43 24.31 12.59
N GLU A 177 24.22 24.65 13.05
CA GLU A 177 23.97 25.26 14.35
C GLU A 177 24.49 24.40 15.49
N PHE A 178 24.27 23.09 15.44
CA PHE A 178 24.80 22.15 16.43
C PHE A 178 26.33 22.16 16.46
N THR A 179 26.97 22.13 15.30
CA THR A 179 28.44 22.14 15.20
C THR A 179 29.02 23.42 15.79
N LEU A 180 28.43 24.58 15.47
CA LEU A 180 28.83 25.86 16.04
C LEU A 180 28.60 25.92 17.55
N TYR A 181 27.48 25.38 18.03
CA TYR A 181 27.17 25.29 19.45
C TYR A 181 28.22 24.47 20.22
N VAL A 182 28.58 23.29 19.70
CA VAL A 182 29.61 22.43 20.32
C VAL A 182 30.96 23.12 20.34
N LEU A 183 31.37 23.75 19.24
CA LEU A 183 32.62 24.51 19.17
C LEU A 183 32.64 25.67 20.16
N GLY A 184 31.53 26.41 20.27
CA GLY A 184 31.38 27.49 21.25
C GLY A 184 31.52 26.97 22.69
N LYS A 185 30.86 25.85 23.02
CA LYS A 185 30.97 25.21 24.33
C LYS A 185 32.38 24.72 24.65
N LEU A 186 33.08 24.14 23.66
CA LEU A 186 34.48 23.77 23.82
C LEU A 186 35.36 25.01 24.07
N GLY A 187 35.14 26.09 23.31
CA GLY A 187 35.83 27.36 23.49
C GLY A 187 35.67 27.94 24.90
N GLU A 188 34.47 27.92 25.48
CA GLU A 188 34.21 28.30 26.87
C GLU A 188 35.04 27.45 27.86
N ILE A 189 35.09 26.13 27.69
CA ILE A 189 35.84 25.22 28.57
C ILE A 189 37.34 25.53 28.54
N PHE A 190 37.91 25.78 27.36
CA PHE A 190 39.33 26.11 27.23
C PHE A 190 39.67 27.55 27.66
N SER A 191 38.73 28.47 27.54
CA SER A 191 38.91 29.87 27.95
C SER A 191 38.73 30.08 29.46
N SER A 192 37.95 29.22 30.14
CA SER A 192 37.73 29.27 31.60
C SER A 192 38.93 28.76 32.43
N LYS A 193 39.99 28.24 31.80
CA LYS A 193 41.20 27.72 32.47
C LYS A 193 42.37 28.71 32.55
N LYS A 194 42.12 30.01 32.37
CA LYS A 194 43.12 31.08 32.54
C LYS A 194 42.76 32.02 33.67
#